data_AF-S9QJK8-F1
#
_entry.id   AF-S9QJK8-F1
#
_cell.length_a   1.000
_cell.length_b   1.000
_cell.length_c   1.000
_cell.angle_alpha   90.00
_cell.angle_beta   90.00
_cell.angle_gamma   90.00
#
_symmetry.space_group_name_H-M   'P 1'
#
loop_
_entity.id
_entity.type
_entity.pdbx_description
1 polymer ?
#
loop_
_entity_poly.entity_id
_entity_poly.type
_entity_poly.pdbx_seq_one_letter_code
_entity_poly.pdbx_strand_id
1 'polypeptide(L)'
;MMMRFVTPDRAGRADAGAVPSGPDCETAALLRQFLTPIFEAARSWRDLAERLDRRGYGVTFRLGRMLVFDRETGTALCTGTSMGVPLRELAARLGRPVLRLNHDGCSAELDR
;
A
#
# COMPACT_ATOMS: atom_id res chain seq x y z
N MET A 1 20.06 21.35 26.07
CA MET A 1 19.42 20.08 25.63
C MET A 1 18.70 20.39 24.32
N MET A 2 19.35 20.14 23.18
CA MET A 2 18.84 20.51 21.85
C MET A 2 18.34 19.23 21.17
N MET A 3 17.03 19.11 20.98
CA MET A 3 16.42 18.00 20.26
C MET A 3 16.78 18.13 18.78
N ARG A 4 17.65 17.25 18.28
CA ARG A 4 17.87 17.07 16.83
C ARG A 4 16.63 16.41 16.27
N PHE A 5 15.85 17.16 15.50
CA PHE A 5 14.89 16.58 14.57
C PHE A 5 15.70 15.83 13.51
N VAL A 6 15.68 14.50 13.58
CA VAL A 6 16.12 13.66 12.47
C VAL A 6 15.06 13.81 11.39
N THR A 7 15.41 14.48 10.31
CA THR A 7 14.69 14.36 9.05
C THR A 7 15.10 13.01 8.46
N PRO A 8 14.18 12.03 8.26
CA PRO A 8 14.49 10.94 7.36
C PRO A 8 14.37 11.46 5.92
N ASP A 9 15.36 12.23 5.48
CA ASP A 9 15.72 12.29 4.06
C ASP A 9 16.70 11.13 3.83
N ARG A 10 16.17 10.03 3.30
CA ARG A 10 16.85 8.93 2.57
C ARG A 10 15.91 7.72 2.48
N ALA A 11 14.84 7.85 1.69
CA ALA A 11 14.35 6.69 0.94
C ALA A 11 15.05 6.78 -0.41
N GLY A 12 15.90 5.79 -0.69
CA GLY A 12 16.69 5.74 -1.91
C GLY A 12 15.83 5.90 -3.15
N ARG A 13 16.48 6.33 -4.23
CA ARG A 13 15.98 6.25 -5.60
C ARG A 13 15.81 4.76 -5.98
N ALA A 14 14.83 4.12 -5.37
CA ALA A 14 14.32 2.82 -5.79
C ALA A 14 13.42 3.10 -6.98
N ASP A 15 13.85 2.61 -8.14
CA ASP A 15 13.15 2.56 -9.41
C ASP A 15 11.70 3.08 -9.39
N ALA A 16 11.53 4.36 -9.73
CA ALA A 16 10.25 5.07 -9.61
C ALA A 16 9.15 4.53 -10.56
N GLY A 17 9.47 3.50 -11.37
CA GLY A 17 8.55 2.87 -12.32
C GLY A 17 8.31 1.37 -12.09
N ALA A 18 9.17 0.66 -11.36
CA ALA A 18 9.05 -0.79 -11.21
C ALA A 18 7.98 -1.16 -10.17
N VAL A 19 6.94 -1.85 -10.64
CA VAL A 19 6.08 -2.68 -9.79
C VAL A 19 6.97 -3.79 -9.20
N PRO A 20 6.95 -4.05 -7.88
CA PRO A 20 7.81 -5.08 -7.29
C PRO A 20 7.56 -6.43 -7.98
N SER A 21 8.60 -7.24 -8.14
CA SER A 21 8.52 -8.60 -8.69
C SER A 21 7.67 -9.57 -7.88
N GLY A 22 7.02 -9.10 -6.81
CA GLY A 22 6.21 -9.87 -5.89
C GLY A 22 7.07 -10.68 -4.92
N PRO A 23 6.51 -11.03 -3.75
CA PRO A 23 7.16 -11.96 -2.84
C PRO A 23 7.15 -13.38 -3.43
N ASP A 24 8.04 -14.25 -2.96
CA ASP A 24 7.95 -15.68 -3.21
C ASP A 24 6.60 -16.25 -2.71
N CYS A 25 6.23 -17.43 -3.20
CA CYS A 25 4.90 -18.00 -2.95
C CYS A 25 4.62 -18.27 -1.46
N GLU A 26 5.64 -18.62 -0.67
CA GLU A 26 5.51 -18.82 0.78
C GLU A 26 5.19 -17.50 1.48
N THR A 27 6.01 -16.47 1.24
CA THR A 27 5.81 -15.13 1.78
C THR A 27 4.47 -14.54 1.32
N ALA A 28 4.09 -14.74 0.06
CA ALA A 28 2.80 -14.31 -0.48
C ALA A 28 1.63 -14.99 0.23
N ALA A 29 1.72 -16.29 0.53
CA ALA A 29 0.69 -17.03 1.24
C ALA A 29 0.53 -16.53 2.69
N LEU A 30 1.63 -16.23 3.37
CA LEU A 30 1.61 -15.65 4.72
C LEU A 30 0.99 -14.25 4.70
N LEU A 31 1.46 -13.37 3.83
CA LEU A 31 0.89 -12.03 3.68
C LEU A 31 -0.61 -12.08 3.36
N ARG A 32 -1.04 -13.00 2.51
CA ARG A 32 -2.46 -13.19 2.20
C ARG A 32 -3.26 -13.56 3.44
N GLN A 33 -2.78 -14.48 4.28
CA GLN A 33 -3.47 -14.86 5.52
C GLN A 33 -3.68 -13.67 6.47
N PHE A 34 -2.69 -12.77 6.57
CA PHE A 34 -2.79 -11.60 7.44
C PHE A 34 -3.56 -10.44 6.84
N LEU A 35 -3.42 -10.17 5.54
CA LEU A 35 -3.98 -8.99 4.90
C LEU A 35 -5.42 -9.20 4.40
N THR A 36 -5.79 -10.41 3.97
CA THR A 36 -7.17 -10.73 3.54
C THR A 36 -8.24 -10.31 4.55
N PRO A 37 -8.16 -10.67 5.85
CA PRO A 37 -9.18 -10.27 6.82
C PRO A 37 -9.27 -8.75 7.00
N ILE A 38 -8.18 -8.01 6.78
CA ILE A 38 -8.19 -6.54 6.80
C ILE A 38 -8.99 -6.00 5.61
N PHE A 39 -8.74 -6.54 4.41
CA PHE A 39 -9.46 -6.15 3.19
C PHE A 39 -10.95 -6.47 3.27
N GLU A 40 -11.32 -7.64 3.78
CA GLU A 40 -12.71 -8.06 3.91
C GLU A 40 -13.48 -7.20 4.91
N ALA A 41 -12.87 -6.90 6.05
CA ALA A 41 -13.52 -6.17 7.12
C ALA A 41 -13.55 -4.64 6.91
N ALA A 42 -12.77 -4.10 5.96
CA ALA A 42 -12.76 -2.68 5.66
C ALA A 42 -14.12 -2.20 5.13
N ARG A 43 -14.63 -1.06 5.61
CA ARG A 43 -15.93 -0.49 5.21
C ARG A 43 -15.84 0.71 4.28
N SER A 44 -14.65 1.28 4.14
CA SER A 44 -14.33 2.36 3.21
C SER A 44 -12.84 2.34 2.89
N TRP A 45 -12.41 3.09 1.88
CA TRP A 45 -10.98 3.26 1.57
C TRP A 45 -10.19 3.86 2.74
N ARG A 46 -10.78 4.80 3.49
CA ARG A 46 -10.19 5.36 4.70
C ARG A 46 -10.05 4.31 5.80
N ASP A 47 -11.10 3.53 6.07
CA ASP A 47 -11.07 2.43 7.07
C ASP A 47 -10.05 1.36 6.68
N LEU A 48 -9.89 1.05 5.38
CA LEU A 48 -8.85 0.16 4.89
C LEU A 48 -7.45 0.71 5.21
N ALA A 49 -7.19 1.97 4.88
CA ALA A 49 -5.90 2.61 5.15
C ALA A 49 -5.57 2.64 6.65
N GLU A 50 -6.55 2.99 7.49
CA GLU A 50 -6.37 3.01 8.95
C GLU A 50 -6.08 1.61 9.52
N ARG A 51 -6.75 0.58 9.03
CA ARG A 51 -6.51 -0.80 9.51
C ARG A 51 -5.14 -1.32 9.09
N LEU A 52 -4.68 -0.97 7.89
CA LEU A 52 -3.33 -1.28 7.43
C LEU A 52 -2.28 -0.53 8.26
N ASP A 53 -2.50 0.77 8.51
CA ASP A 53 -1.56 1.62 9.26
C ASP A 53 -1.37 1.12 10.70
N ARG A 54 -2.44 0.67 11.37
CA ARG A 54 -2.38 0.00 12.69
C ARG A 54 -1.54 -1.27 12.73
N ARG A 55 -1.24 -1.85 11.57
CA ARG A 55 -0.40 -3.05 11.41
C ARG A 55 0.99 -2.74 10.87
N GLY A 56 1.34 -1.46 10.71
CA GLY A 56 2.62 -1.05 10.13
C GLY A 56 2.65 -1.07 8.61
N TYR A 57 1.51 -1.18 7.94
CA TYR A 57 1.42 -1.20 6.48
C TYR A 57 0.80 0.08 5.93
N GLY A 58 1.25 0.49 4.76
CA GLY A 58 0.63 1.56 3.97
C GLY A 58 -0.01 1.02 2.69
N VAL A 59 -0.89 1.84 2.11
CA VAL A 59 -1.46 1.60 0.78
C VAL A 59 -1.12 2.76 -0.15
N THR A 60 -0.67 2.44 -1.36
CA THR A 60 -0.41 3.42 -2.41
C THR A 60 -0.88 2.87 -3.76
N PHE A 61 -0.90 3.74 -4.77
CA PHE A 61 -1.25 3.37 -6.13
C PHE A 61 -0.08 3.70 -7.05
N ARG A 62 0.27 2.76 -7.95
CA ARG A 62 1.30 2.92 -8.97
C ARG A 62 0.81 2.34 -10.28
N LEU A 63 0.86 3.13 -11.36
CA LEU A 63 0.44 2.70 -12.70
C LEU A 63 -0.95 2.01 -12.71
N GLY A 64 -1.90 2.55 -11.94
CA GLY A 64 -3.27 2.00 -11.82
C GLY A 64 -3.41 0.74 -10.98
N ARG A 65 -2.34 0.27 -10.33
CA ARG A 65 -2.37 -0.87 -9.40
C ARG A 65 -2.35 -0.37 -7.96
N MET A 66 -3.05 -1.07 -7.08
CA MET A 66 -2.94 -0.87 -5.63
C MET A 66 -1.78 -1.71 -5.09
N LEU A 67 -0.93 -1.08 -4.28
CA LEU A 67 0.22 -1.69 -3.63
C LEU A 67 0.09 -1.55 -2.12
N VAL A 68 0.45 -2.62 -1.42
CA VAL A 68 0.70 -2.58 0.02
C VAL A 68 2.21 -2.50 0.22
N PHE A 69 2.64 -1.60 1.09
CA PHE A 69 4.04 -1.44 1.43
C PHE A 69 4.23 -1.49 2.94
N ASP A 70 5.40 -1.94 3.37
CA ASP A 70 5.83 -1.86 4.75
C ASP A 70 6.19 -0.41 5.10
N ARG A 71 5.57 0.13 6.14
CA ARG A 71 5.70 1.56 6.49
C ARG A 71 7.04 1.88 7.16
N GLU A 72 7.68 0.89 7.77
CA GLU A 72 8.99 1.05 8.43
C GLU A 72 10.12 1.12 7.40
N THR A 73 10.13 0.19 6.45
CA THR A 73 11.18 0.04 5.44
C THR A 73 10.86 0.76 4.13
N GLY A 74 9.60 1.10 3.87
CA GLY A 74 9.13 1.66 2.60
C GLY A 74 9.05 0.61 1.47
N THR A 75 9.27 -0.66 1.77
CA THR A 75 9.34 -1.73 0.77
C THR A 75 7.96 -2.09 0.26
N ALA A 76 7.77 -2.09 -1.06
CA ALA A 76 6.54 -2.57 -1.67
C ALA A 76 6.44 -4.10 -1.54
N LEU A 77 5.49 -4.57 -0.76
CA LEU A 77 5.35 -5.99 -0.41
C LEU A 77 4.60 -6.75 -1.49
N CYS A 78 3.46 -6.23 -1.92
CA CYS A 78 2.59 -6.93 -2.86
C CYS A 78 1.60 -6.00 -3.56
N THR A 79 1.07 -6.48 -4.68
CA THR A 79 -0.07 -5.85 -5.36
C THR A 79 -1.38 -6.45 -4.87
N GLY A 80 -2.49 -5.71 -4.97
CA GLY A 80 -3.83 -6.22 -4.65
C GLY A 80 -4.16 -7.55 -5.35
N THR A 81 -3.67 -7.74 -6.58
CA THR A 81 -3.88 -8.97 -7.37
C THR A 81 -3.18 -10.18 -6.75
N SER A 82 -1.98 -10.01 -6.19
CA SER A 82 -1.21 -11.08 -5.55
C SER A 82 -1.85 -11.59 -4.25
N MET A 83 -2.74 -10.80 -3.63
CA MET A 83 -3.42 -11.16 -2.38
C MET A 83 -4.81 -11.78 -2.61
N GLY A 84 -5.22 -11.99 -3.85
CA GLY A 84 -6.51 -12.57 -4.18
C GLY A 84 -7.71 -11.62 -3.98
N VAL A 85 -7.47 -10.36 -3.61
CA VAL A 85 -8.50 -9.30 -3.55
C VAL A 85 -8.09 -8.19 -4.52
N PRO A 86 -8.36 -8.36 -5.84
CA PRO A 86 -7.95 -7.38 -6.82
C PRO A 86 -8.65 -6.04 -6.57
N LEU A 87 -7.97 -4.94 -6.91
CA LEU A 87 -8.47 -3.57 -6.76
C LEU A 87 -9.92 -3.40 -7.27
N ARG A 88 -10.29 -4.10 -8.36
CA ARG A 88 -11.65 -4.08 -8.92
C ARG A 88 -12.72 -4.54 -7.91
N GLU A 89 -12.43 -5.55 -7.09
CA GLU A 89 -13.38 -6.15 -6.14
C GLU A 89 -13.54 -5.26 -4.92
N LEU A 90 -12.44 -4.68 -4.44
CA LEU A 90 -12.50 -3.62 -3.43
C LEU A 90 -13.28 -2.41 -3.93
N ALA A 91 -13.06 -1.98 -5.18
CA ALA A 91 -13.78 -0.84 -5.74
C ALA A 91 -15.27 -1.12 -5.96
N ALA A 92 -15.65 -2.36 -6.28
CA ALA A 92 -17.05 -2.75 -6.37
C ALA A 92 -17.76 -2.65 -5.01
N ARG A 93 -17.05 -2.94 -3.90
CA ARG A 93 -17.61 -2.95 -2.54
C ARG A 93 -17.51 -1.62 -1.82
N LEU A 94 -16.39 -0.91 -1.97
CA LEU A 94 -16.05 0.32 -1.25
C LEU A 94 -16.33 1.60 -2.08
N GLY A 95 -16.73 1.44 -3.34
CA GLY A 95 -16.79 2.54 -4.31
C GLY A 95 -15.43 2.84 -4.95
N ARG A 96 -15.38 3.83 -5.85
CA ARG A 96 -14.11 4.24 -6.47
C ARG A 96 -13.23 4.98 -5.45
N PRO A 97 -11.92 4.64 -5.33
CA PRO A 97 -11.02 5.39 -4.48
C PRO A 97 -10.83 6.80 -5.05
N VAL A 98 -10.88 7.81 -4.18
CA VAL A 98 -10.43 9.15 -4.52
C VAL A 98 -8.92 9.18 -4.34
N LEU A 99 -8.20 9.57 -5.39
CA LEU A 99 -6.75 9.51 -5.43
C LEU A 99 -6.17 10.92 -5.56
N ARG A 100 -5.13 11.20 -4.79
CA ARG A 100 -4.24 12.34 -5.00
C ARG A 100 -3.00 11.87 -5.75
N LEU A 101 -2.82 12.38 -6.97
CA LEU A 101 -1.64 12.13 -7.78
C LEU A 101 -0.41 12.79 -7.14
N ASN A 102 0.70 12.07 -7.11
CA ASN A 102 2.00 12.60 -6.72
C ASN A 102 2.66 13.28 -7.92
N HIS A 103 3.60 14.19 -7.64
CA HIS A 103 4.32 14.98 -8.64
C HIS A 103 5.09 14.13 -9.67
N ASP A 104 5.48 12.92 -9.28
CA ASP A 104 6.14 11.92 -10.12
C ASP A 104 5.22 11.32 -11.21
N GLY A 105 3.91 11.58 -11.18
CA GLY A 105 2.96 11.26 -12.26
C GLY A 105 2.62 9.77 -12.46
N CYS A 106 3.40 8.87 -11.87
CA CYS A 106 3.21 7.42 -11.97
C CYS A 106 2.52 6.81 -10.73
N SER A 107 2.05 7.66 -9.82
CA SER A 107 2.02 7.38 -8.40
C SER A 107 0.95 8.22 -7.72
N ALA A 108 0.16 7.62 -6.82
CA ALA A 108 -0.93 8.30 -6.14
C ALA A 108 -1.20 7.72 -4.74
N GLU A 109 -1.80 8.52 -3.89
CA GLU A 109 -2.25 8.15 -2.54
C GLU A 109 -3.77 8.26 -2.43
N LEU A 110 -4.36 7.66 -1.40
CA LEU A 110 -5.76 7.92 -1.08
C LEU A 110 -5.91 9.38 -0.64
N ASP A 111 -6.89 10.06 -1.23
CA ASP A 111 -7.31 11.37 -0.76
C ASP A 111 -8.05 11.20 0.57
N ARG A 112 -7.69 12.01 1.57
CA ARG A 112 -7.99 11.74 2.98
C ARG A 112 -9.46 11.86 3.31
#